data_AF-A0AA43JE60-F1
#
_entry.id   AF-A0AA43JE60-F1
#
_cell.length_a   1.000
_cell.length_b   1.000
_cell.length_c   1.000
_cell.angle_alpha   90.00
_cell.angle_beta   90.00
_cell.angle_gamma   90.00
#
_symmetry.space_group_name_H-M   'P 1'
#
loop_
_entity.id
_entity.type
_entity.pdbx_description
1 polymer ?
#
loop_
_entity_poly.entity_id
_entity_poly.type
_entity_poly.pdbx_seq_one_letter_code
_entity_poly.pdbx_strand_id
1 'polypeptide(L)'
;MDLNLLKRRGRDEWHIAPRGKMLVPGVIYATEDLIHDMDEKVYEQVTNVAMLPGIVQASYAMPDAHWGYGFPIGGVAAFDPDLGGVISAGGVGFDISCGVRLLRTGLTAEDIQPVKELLAEALFHRIPAGVGSTGKVHLDRHEMDAMLTGGAKWAVGKGYGAHEDLEFIEEHGCMAGAKPENVSDHAKKRQQDEMGTLGSGNHYLEVQQVVTVFDAEAASVFGIREGDLVVSIHCGSRGLGHQIGTEFLKNMVTSAARHHIELPDRELACAPINSEVGQEYLGAMRTGINCALANRQIVTHLVREVLADILPRATPSLLYDVSHNTCKVEEHDIDGTPTRLFVHRKGATRAFGPGHPDIPPSLRAVGQPVLIGGTMGTASYVLVGTKESMSLAYGSACHGAGRSMSRHHALRQWHGCDVVKELAARGILIRSPSMRGIAEEAPGAYKDVSEVVDAADDAKLARKVARLEPLVCVKG
;
A
#
# COMPACT_ATOMS: atom_id res chain seq x y z
N MET A 1 -21.94 8.02 -5.45
CA MET A 1 -22.57 8.31 -4.14
C MET A 1 -23.53 9.50 -4.26
N ASP A 2 -24.58 9.59 -3.44
CA ASP A 2 -25.50 10.75 -3.42
C ASP A 2 -24.86 11.95 -2.69
N LEU A 3 -24.63 13.05 -3.42
CA LEU A 3 -24.04 14.29 -2.88
C LEU A 3 -24.90 14.93 -1.80
N ASN A 4 -26.21 14.70 -1.76
CA ASN A 4 -27.10 15.27 -0.74
C ASN A 4 -26.79 14.74 0.67
N LEU A 5 -26.07 13.62 0.77
CA LEU A 5 -25.62 13.05 2.03
C LEU A 5 -24.36 13.73 2.60
N LEU A 6 -23.74 14.62 1.82
CA LEU A 6 -22.44 15.21 2.08
C LEU A 6 -22.53 16.74 2.17
N LYS A 7 -21.67 17.34 2.99
CA LYS A 7 -21.46 18.79 3.03
C LYS A 7 -20.07 19.12 2.52
N ARG A 8 -19.99 19.80 1.37
CA ARG A 8 -18.72 20.30 0.84
C ARG A 8 -18.12 21.36 1.78
N ARG A 9 -16.84 21.21 2.13
CA ARG A 9 -16.08 22.12 3.01
C ARG A 9 -14.86 22.73 2.34
N GLY A 10 -14.25 22.01 1.42
CA GLY A 10 -13.18 22.48 0.55
C GLY A 10 -13.51 22.19 -0.92
N ARG A 11 -12.54 22.43 -1.82
CA ARG A 11 -12.71 22.06 -3.23
C ARG A 11 -12.99 20.57 -3.37
N ASP A 12 -12.14 19.74 -2.77
CA ASP A 12 -12.20 18.28 -2.90
C ASP A 12 -12.33 17.62 -1.51
N GLU A 13 -13.05 18.29 -0.60
CA GLU A 13 -13.23 17.85 0.79
C GLU A 13 -14.72 17.88 1.17
N TRP A 14 -15.24 16.72 1.53
CA TRP A 14 -16.66 16.46 1.79
C TRP A 14 -16.85 15.87 3.18
N HIS A 15 -17.78 16.43 3.95
CA HIS A 15 -18.01 16.04 5.34
C HIS A 15 -19.34 15.31 5.48
N ILE A 16 -19.33 14.25 6.27
CA ILE A 16 -20.51 13.56 6.78
C ILE A 16 -20.68 13.98 8.24
N ALA A 17 -21.73 14.75 8.52
CA ALA A 17 -22.02 15.19 9.89
C ALA A 17 -22.30 13.97 10.79
N PRO A 18 -21.83 13.99 12.06
CA PRO A 18 -22.14 12.92 13.01
C PRO A 18 -23.65 12.74 13.15
N ARG A 19 -24.09 11.48 13.02
CA ARG A 19 -25.50 11.09 13.17
C ARG A 19 -25.60 9.71 13.80
N GLY A 20 -26.71 9.42 14.46
CA GLY A 20 -26.91 8.14 15.13
C GLY A 20 -25.82 7.87 16.18
N LYS A 21 -25.05 6.80 16.00
CA LYS A 21 -23.99 6.36 16.93
C LYS A 21 -22.58 6.83 16.53
N MET A 22 -22.46 7.66 15.49
CA MET A 22 -21.16 8.23 15.12
C MET A 22 -20.60 9.07 16.27
N LEU A 23 -19.37 8.77 16.67
CA LEU A 23 -18.62 9.49 17.71
C LEU A 23 -17.89 10.69 17.12
N VAL A 24 -17.54 10.63 15.84
CA VAL A 24 -16.82 11.65 15.07
C VAL A 24 -17.45 11.84 13.69
N PRO A 25 -17.16 12.93 12.96
CA PRO A 25 -17.57 13.07 11.56
C PRO A 25 -16.88 12.05 10.63
N GLY A 26 -17.44 11.88 9.44
CA GLY A 26 -16.74 11.29 8.31
C GLY A 26 -16.17 12.39 7.40
N VAL A 27 -15.00 12.18 6.81
CA VAL A 27 -14.39 13.09 5.84
C VAL A 27 -13.97 12.30 4.61
N ILE A 28 -14.41 12.73 3.44
CA ILE A 28 -14.05 12.13 2.15
C ILE A 28 -13.30 13.17 1.33
N TYR A 29 -12.10 12.84 0.88
CA TYR A 29 -11.35 13.64 -0.07
C TYR A 29 -11.55 13.09 -1.47
N ALA A 30 -12.11 13.87 -2.39
CA ALA A 30 -12.38 13.49 -3.77
C ALA A 30 -12.94 14.67 -4.56
N THR A 31 -12.72 14.65 -5.89
CA THR A 31 -13.49 15.51 -6.81
C THR A 31 -14.96 15.08 -6.83
N GLU A 32 -15.83 15.95 -7.36
CA GLU A 32 -17.26 15.63 -7.51
C GLU A 32 -17.49 14.37 -8.37
N ASP A 33 -16.75 14.22 -9.46
CA ASP A 33 -16.80 13.05 -10.35
C ASP A 33 -16.40 11.76 -9.60
N LEU A 34 -15.31 11.81 -8.82
CA LEU A 34 -14.89 10.68 -8.00
C LEU A 34 -15.92 10.31 -6.92
N ILE A 35 -16.61 11.30 -6.33
CA ILE A 35 -17.71 11.03 -5.38
C ILE A 35 -18.88 10.34 -6.09
N HIS A 36 -19.22 10.75 -7.31
CA HIS A 36 -20.26 10.09 -8.09
C HIS A 36 -19.92 8.62 -8.39
N ASP A 37 -18.66 8.35 -8.74
CA ASP A 37 -18.15 7.01 -9.01
C ASP A 37 -18.00 6.12 -7.76
N MET A 38 -17.85 6.70 -6.57
CA MET A 38 -17.82 5.94 -5.33
C MET A 38 -19.16 5.25 -5.05
N ASP A 39 -19.10 3.96 -4.70
CA ASP A 39 -20.27 3.20 -4.29
C ASP A 39 -20.87 3.73 -2.96
N GLU A 40 -22.17 3.49 -2.73
CA GLU A 40 -22.83 3.85 -1.46
C GLU A 40 -22.23 3.11 -0.26
N LYS A 41 -21.54 1.98 -0.48
CA LYS A 41 -20.87 1.23 0.58
C LYS A 41 -19.68 1.99 1.15
N VAL A 42 -18.97 2.82 0.38
CA VAL A 42 -17.94 3.72 0.93
C VAL A 42 -18.55 4.63 1.99
N TYR A 43 -19.68 5.26 1.69
CA TYR A 43 -20.39 6.12 2.65
C TYR A 43 -20.75 5.36 3.92
N GLU A 44 -21.38 4.19 3.78
CA GLU A 44 -21.77 3.34 4.90
C GLU A 44 -20.55 2.96 5.76
N GLN A 45 -19.46 2.53 5.13
CA GLN A 45 -18.25 2.10 5.84
C GLN A 45 -17.55 3.25 6.55
N VAL A 46 -17.47 4.44 5.95
CA VAL A 46 -16.95 5.65 6.64
C VAL A 46 -17.81 5.98 7.86
N THR A 47 -19.14 5.94 7.72
CA THR A 47 -20.03 6.18 8.87
C THR A 47 -19.94 5.11 9.95
N ASN A 48 -19.75 3.85 9.58
CA ASN A 48 -19.61 2.73 10.51
C ASN A 48 -18.29 2.82 11.29
N VAL A 49 -17.18 3.11 10.62
CA VAL A 49 -15.87 3.33 11.27
C VAL A 49 -15.95 4.48 12.27
N ALA A 50 -16.68 5.54 11.95
CA ALA A 50 -16.89 6.68 12.84
C ALA A 50 -17.66 6.36 14.14
N MET A 51 -18.23 5.14 14.27
CA MET A 51 -18.90 4.68 15.50
C MET A 51 -17.96 3.93 16.46
N LEU A 52 -16.74 3.60 16.02
CA LEU A 52 -15.84 2.73 16.78
C LEU A 52 -15.25 3.44 18.02
N PRO A 53 -15.21 2.78 19.19
CA PRO A 53 -14.72 3.39 20.42
C PRO A 53 -13.29 3.93 20.31
N GLY A 54 -13.06 5.09 20.93
CA GLY A 54 -11.76 5.77 20.97
C GLY A 54 -11.25 6.29 19.63
N ILE A 55 -12.09 6.34 18.58
CA ILE A 55 -11.74 7.03 17.33
C ILE A 55 -11.54 8.53 17.61
N VAL A 56 -10.51 9.10 16.99
CA VAL A 56 -10.13 10.51 17.16
C VAL A 56 -10.47 11.30 15.89
N GLN A 57 -10.87 12.57 16.05
CA GLN A 57 -11.20 13.58 15.02
C GLN A 57 -12.21 13.19 13.93
N ALA A 58 -11.93 12.19 13.08
CA ALA A 58 -12.81 11.74 12.01
C ALA A 58 -12.47 10.33 11.50
N SER A 59 -13.41 9.71 10.79
CA SER A 59 -13.12 8.63 9.85
C SER A 59 -12.86 9.22 8.46
N TYR A 60 -11.72 8.89 7.86
CA TYR A 60 -11.29 9.46 6.58
C TYR A 60 -11.37 8.45 5.44
N ALA A 61 -11.76 8.93 4.25
CA ALA A 61 -11.65 8.22 2.98
C ALA A 61 -10.87 9.05 1.96
N MET A 62 -9.90 8.41 1.32
CA MET A 62 -9.04 8.97 0.28
C MET A 62 -9.74 8.96 -1.10
N PRO A 63 -9.23 9.67 -2.12
CA PRO A 63 -9.90 9.78 -3.42
C PRO A 63 -10.07 8.44 -4.17
N ASP A 64 -9.20 7.47 -3.90
CA ASP A 64 -9.24 6.11 -4.42
C ASP A 64 -10.19 5.18 -3.64
N ALA A 65 -10.97 5.72 -2.71
CA ALA A 65 -11.80 4.90 -1.84
C ALA A 65 -12.87 4.10 -2.59
N HIS A 66 -13.06 2.86 -2.17
CA HIS A 66 -14.05 1.92 -2.71
C HIS A 66 -14.39 0.86 -1.67
N TRP A 67 -15.46 0.10 -1.90
CA TRP A 67 -15.91 -0.96 -1.01
C TRP A 67 -14.78 -1.92 -0.58
N GLY A 68 -14.57 -2.01 0.75
CA GLY A 68 -13.65 -2.95 1.38
C GLY A 68 -14.34 -3.91 2.36
N TYR A 69 -13.56 -4.69 3.10
CA TYR A 69 -14.07 -5.51 4.22
C TYR A 69 -14.12 -4.71 5.54
N GLY A 70 -15.31 -4.34 6.01
CA GLY A 70 -15.51 -3.51 7.21
C GLY A 70 -15.15 -2.03 7.01
N PHE A 71 -13.85 -1.74 6.88
CA PHE A 71 -13.35 -0.42 6.49
C PHE A 71 -13.35 -0.29 4.96
N PRO A 72 -13.56 0.92 4.40
CA PRO A 72 -13.33 1.14 2.98
C PRO A 72 -11.85 0.92 2.67
N ILE A 73 -11.54 0.42 1.47
CA ILE A 73 -10.18 0.58 0.93
C ILE A 73 -10.05 2.06 0.58
N GLY A 74 -8.88 2.67 0.79
CA GLY A 74 -8.73 4.13 0.84
C GLY A 74 -9.08 4.70 2.22
N GLY A 75 -9.23 3.87 3.25
CA GLY A 75 -9.67 4.31 4.58
C GLY A 75 -8.51 4.64 5.52
N VAL A 76 -8.68 5.70 6.33
CA VAL A 76 -7.80 6.04 7.45
C VAL A 76 -8.63 6.34 8.70
N ALA A 77 -8.24 5.77 9.84
CA ALA A 77 -8.79 6.13 11.15
C ALA A 77 -7.74 5.93 12.24
N ALA A 78 -7.73 6.82 13.22
CA ALA A 78 -6.80 6.74 14.34
C ALA A 78 -7.57 6.54 15.65
N PHE A 79 -7.04 5.67 16.49
CA PHE A 79 -7.66 5.29 17.75
C PHE A 79 -6.73 5.56 18.92
N ASP A 80 -7.25 6.20 19.95
CA ASP A 80 -6.54 6.45 21.20
C ASP A 80 -6.79 5.28 22.17
N PRO A 81 -5.74 4.52 22.57
CA PRO A 81 -5.89 3.39 23.48
C PRO A 81 -6.41 3.79 24.87
N ASP A 82 -6.16 5.02 25.32
CA ASP A 82 -6.55 5.52 26.64
C ASP A 82 -8.03 5.94 26.65
N LEU A 83 -8.62 6.18 25.49
CA LEU A 83 -10.06 6.41 25.29
C LEU A 83 -10.83 5.12 24.92
N GLY A 84 -10.24 3.96 25.18
CA GLY A 84 -10.83 2.66 24.82
C GLY A 84 -10.73 2.33 23.34
N GLY A 85 -9.76 2.93 22.64
CA GLY A 85 -9.48 2.72 21.23
C GLY A 85 -9.34 1.26 20.83
N VAL A 86 -9.70 0.98 19.58
CA VAL A 86 -9.76 -0.38 19.05
C VAL A 86 -8.73 -0.63 17.96
N ILE A 87 -8.40 -1.90 17.77
CA ILE A 87 -7.62 -2.41 16.64
C ILE A 87 -8.50 -3.35 15.83
N SER A 88 -8.53 -3.16 14.50
CA SER A 88 -9.35 -3.95 13.58
C SER A 88 -8.51 -4.54 12.46
N ALA A 89 -8.57 -5.87 12.30
CA ALA A 89 -7.97 -6.54 11.14
C ALA A 89 -8.61 -6.08 9.82
N GLY A 90 -9.91 -5.78 9.83
CA GLY A 90 -10.63 -5.20 8.69
C GLY A 90 -10.15 -3.79 8.34
N GLY A 91 -9.69 -3.01 9.32
CA GLY A 91 -9.12 -1.67 9.15
C GLY A 91 -7.65 -1.63 8.73
N VAL A 92 -6.93 -2.74 8.84
CA VAL A 92 -5.59 -2.90 8.26
C VAL A 92 -5.67 -3.48 6.85
N GLY A 93 -6.57 -4.45 6.64
CA GLY A 93 -6.66 -5.23 5.41
C GLY A 93 -5.97 -6.60 5.52
N PHE A 94 -6.38 -7.53 4.65
CA PHE A 94 -5.90 -8.91 4.67
C PHE A 94 -4.46 -9.04 4.18
N ASP A 95 -4.07 -8.33 3.12
CA ASP A 95 -2.66 -8.31 2.71
C ASP A 95 -1.90 -7.27 3.53
N ILE A 96 -1.54 -7.67 4.75
CA ILE A 96 -0.83 -6.84 5.71
C ILE A 96 0.46 -6.35 5.07
N SER A 97 0.69 -5.04 5.15
CA SER A 97 1.87 -4.38 4.59
C SER A 97 2.04 -4.61 3.08
N CYS A 98 0.96 -4.85 2.34
CA CYS A 98 0.95 -4.53 0.92
C CYS A 98 1.46 -3.10 0.74
N GLY A 99 2.35 -2.91 -0.22
CA GLY A 99 3.11 -1.67 -0.35
C GLY A 99 3.86 -1.59 -1.65
N VAL A 100 4.36 -0.39 -1.93
CA VAL A 100 5.07 -0.06 -3.16
C VAL A 100 6.49 0.35 -2.81
N ARG A 101 7.44 -0.16 -3.59
CA ARG A 101 8.84 0.21 -3.57
C ARG A 101 9.25 0.77 -4.92
N LEU A 102 10.10 1.80 -4.93
CA LEU A 102 10.62 2.39 -6.18
C LEU A 102 12.15 2.43 -6.19
N LEU A 103 12.74 1.91 -7.26
CA LEU A 103 14.18 1.89 -7.51
C LEU A 103 14.54 2.88 -8.63
N ARG A 104 15.57 3.67 -8.41
CA ARG A 104 16.24 4.44 -9.48
C ARG A 104 17.24 3.52 -10.14
N THR A 105 17.30 3.48 -11.47
CA THR A 105 18.20 2.56 -12.18
C THR A 105 19.51 3.18 -12.63
N GLY A 106 19.60 4.52 -12.67
CA GLY A 106 20.71 5.23 -13.32
C GLY A 106 20.70 5.13 -14.85
N LEU A 107 19.62 4.62 -15.45
CA LEU A 107 19.41 4.49 -16.89
C LEU A 107 18.26 5.38 -17.35
N THR A 108 18.10 5.48 -18.66
CA THR A 108 16.98 6.14 -19.33
C THR A 108 16.11 5.12 -20.08
N ALA A 109 14.93 5.55 -20.53
CA ALA A 109 14.06 4.72 -21.37
C ALA A 109 14.71 4.32 -22.71
N GLU A 110 15.64 5.11 -23.22
CA GLU A 110 16.39 4.82 -24.45
C GLU A 110 17.34 3.64 -24.26
N ASP A 111 17.97 3.52 -23.09
CA ASP A 111 18.94 2.45 -22.79
C ASP A 111 18.33 1.05 -22.88
N ILE A 112 17.02 0.93 -22.66
CA ILE A 112 16.34 -0.37 -22.68
C ILE A 112 15.66 -0.71 -24.00
N GLN A 113 15.48 0.24 -24.93
CA GLN A 113 14.75 -0.04 -26.19
C GLN A 113 15.29 -1.27 -26.95
N PRO A 114 16.63 -1.46 -27.08
CA PRO A 114 17.18 -2.62 -27.81
C PRO A 114 16.97 -3.96 -27.09
N VAL A 115 16.74 -3.93 -25.77
CA VAL A 115 16.70 -5.13 -24.90
C VAL A 115 15.37 -5.26 -24.15
N LYS A 116 14.35 -4.46 -24.48
CA LYS A 116 13.11 -4.35 -23.72
C LYS A 116 12.39 -5.69 -23.57
N GLU A 117 12.29 -6.45 -24.67
CA GLU A 117 11.69 -7.79 -24.66
C GLU A 117 12.50 -8.78 -23.82
N LEU A 118 13.83 -8.79 -23.99
CA LEU A 118 14.73 -9.64 -23.21
C LEU A 118 14.64 -9.34 -21.71
N LEU A 119 14.61 -8.06 -21.36
CA LEU A 119 14.44 -7.61 -19.97
C LEU A 119 13.09 -8.07 -19.41
N ALA A 120 12.01 -7.94 -20.17
CA ALA A 120 10.68 -8.40 -19.75
C ALA A 120 10.64 -9.90 -19.48
N GLU A 121 11.20 -10.72 -20.37
CA GLU A 121 11.28 -12.17 -20.19
C GLU A 121 12.16 -12.55 -18.99
N ALA A 122 13.32 -11.91 -18.84
CA ALA A 122 14.24 -12.22 -17.75
C ALA A 122 13.67 -11.85 -16.38
N LEU A 123 13.02 -10.69 -16.25
CA LEU A 123 12.32 -10.30 -15.02
C LEU A 123 11.20 -11.30 -14.69
N PHE A 124 10.38 -11.66 -15.69
CA PHE A 124 9.30 -12.62 -15.52
C PHE A 124 9.79 -14.01 -15.10
N HIS A 125 10.90 -14.48 -15.68
CA HIS A 125 11.47 -15.78 -15.35
C HIS A 125 12.17 -15.79 -13.99
N ARG A 126 12.85 -14.70 -13.63
CA ARG A 126 13.60 -14.61 -12.37
C ARG A 126 12.70 -14.43 -11.15
N ILE A 127 11.57 -13.74 -11.32
CA ILE A 127 10.70 -13.28 -10.22
C ILE A 127 9.33 -13.95 -10.35
N PRO A 128 9.06 -15.01 -9.57
CA PRO A 128 7.80 -15.74 -9.64
C PRO A 128 6.61 -14.85 -9.29
N ALA A 129 5.54 -14.99 -10.07
CA ALA A 129 4.28 -14.31 -9.88
C ALA A 129 3.10 -15.29 -9.98
N GLY A 130 1.96 -14.95 -9.41
CA GLY A 130 0.73 -15.74 -9.46
C GLY A 130 0.36 -16.44 -8.14
N VAL A 131 -0.86 -17.01 -8.13
CA VAL A 131 -1.41 -17.72 -6.96
C VAL A 131 -0.66 -19.04 -6.76
N GLY A 132 -0.12 -19.24 -5.56
CA GLY A 132 0.59 -20.48 -5.19
C GLY A 132 1.99 -20.61 -5.78
N SER A 133 2.50 -19.56 -6.43
CA SER A 133 3.87 -19.53 -6.94
C SER A 133 4.87 -19.50 -5.80
N THR A 134 5.94 -20.27 -5.94
CA THR A 134 7.00 -20.40 -4.94
C THR A 134 8.29 -19.74 -5.40
N GLY A 135 9.11 -19.31 -4.43
CA GLY A 135 10.44 -18.75 -4.64
C GLY A 135 11.57 -19.76 -4.39
N LYS A 136 12.81 -19.30 -4.55
CA LYS A 136 14.01 -20.12 -4.26
C LYS A 136 14.36 -20.19 -2.77
N VAL A 137 13.76 -19.32 -1.95
CA VAL A 137 14.03 -19.24 -0.52
C VAL A 137 13.06 -20.14 0.22
N HIS A 138 13.59 -21.21 0.81
CA HIS A 138 12.86 -22.09 1.71
C HIS A 138 13.13 -21.69 3.16
N LEU A 139 12.06 -21.45 3.93
CA LEU A 139 12.16 -21.11 5.35
C LEU A 139 11.84 -22.33 6.20
N ASP A 140 12.83 -22.83 6.95
CA ASP A 140 12.53 -23.72 8.07
C ASP A 140 11.89 -22.93 9.23
N ARG A 141 11.54 -23.62 10.33
CA ARG A 141 10.89 -22.97 11.49
C ARG A 141 11.74 -21.85 12.10
N HIS A 142 13.05 -22.05 12.20
CA HIS A 142 13.95 -21.06 12.82
C HIS A 142 14.13 -19.86 11.90
N GLU A 143 14.35 -20.10 10.61
CA GLU A 143 14.47 -19.05 9.59
C GLU A 143 13.16 -18.27 9.44
N MET A 144 12.00 -18.94 9.54
CA MET A 144 10.70 -18.29 9.57
C MET A 144 10.62 -17.30 10.72
N ASP A 145 10.85 -17.73 11.97
CA ASP A 145 10.75 -16.84 13.13
C ASP A 145 11.79 -15.71 13.08
N ALA A 146 13.01 -15.98 12.58
CA ALA A 146 14.03 -14.97 12.35
C ALA A 146 13.60 -13.93 11.30
N MET A 147 13.01 -14.35 10.18
CA MET A 147 12.46 -13.46 9.15
C MET A 147 11.29 -12.63 9.68
N LEU A 148 10.36 -13.27 10.38
CA LEU A 148 9.18 -12.65 10.98
C LEU A 148 9.55 -11.61 12.06
N THR A 149 10.70 -11.76 12.69
CA THR A 149 11.25 -10.78 13.65
C THR A 149 12.10 -9.72 12.98
N GLY A 150 12.89 -10.08 11.97
CA GLY A 150 13.94 -9.23 11.40
C GLY A 150 13.58 -8.46 10.13
N GLY A 151 12.50 -8.81 9.45
CA GLY A 151 12.04 -8.12 8.25
C GLY A 151 13.10 -8.00 7.15
N ALA A 152 13.18 -6.83 6.51
CA ALA A 152 14.20 -6.56 5.49
C ALA A 152 15.63 -6.61 6.05
N LYS A 153 15.84 -6.36 7.35
CA LYS A 153 17.16 -6.51 7.99
C LYS A 153 17.63 -7.96 7.96
N TRP A 154 16.72 -8.92 8.18
CA TRP A 154 17.02 -10.35 8.01
C TRP A 154 17.38 -10.65 6.56
N ALA A 155 16.61 -10.15 5.58
CA ALA A 155 16.89 -10.37 4.17
C ALA A 155 18.28 -9.84 3.77
N VAL A 156 18.64 -8.62 4.17
CA VAL A 156 19.99 -8.05 3.97
C VAL A 156 21.07 -8.91 4.65
N GLY A 157 20.83 -9.36 5.89
CA GLY A 157 21.74 -10.26 6.60
C GLY A 157 21.94 -11.62 5.92
N LYS A 158 21.01 -12.03 5.05
CA LYS A 158 21.11 -13.22 4.19
C LYS A 158 21.69 -12.94 2.80
N GLY A 159 22.15 -11.72 2.53
CA GLY A 159 22.74 -11.31 1.26
C GLY A 159 21.75 -10.74 0.24
N TYR A 160 20.48 -10.55 0.60
CA TYR A 160 19.48 -9.97 -0.28
C TYR A 160 19.48 -8.44 -0.21
N GLY A 161 20.21 -7.83 -1.12
CA GLY A 161 20.32 -6.37 -1.30
C GLY A 161 21.40 -5.77 -0.42
N ALA A 162 21.31 -4.47 -0.13
CA ALA A 162 22.39 -3.71 0.51
C ALA A 162 21.94 -3.11 1.84
N HIS A 163 22.89 -2.86 2.75
CA HIS A 163 22.60 -2.26 4.05
C HIS A 163 21.98 -0.86 3.94
N GLU A 164 22.43 -0.08 2.96
CA GLU A 164 21.90 1.25 2.65
C GLU A 164 20.41 1.24 2.25
N ASP A 165 19.88 0.12 1.73
CA ASP A 165 18.46 0.03 1.41
C ASP A 165 17.60 0.25 2.67
N LEU A 166 18.06 -0.24 3.83
CA LEU A 166 17.30 -0.19 5.08
C LEU A 166 16.96 1.24 5.51
N GLU A 167 17.77 2.23 5.16
CA GLU A 167 17.49 3.62 5.48
C GLU A 167 16.22 4.13 4.79
N PHE A 168 15.97 3.69 3.55
CA PHE A 168 14.88 4.16 2.69
C PHE A 168 13.63 3.29 2.73
N ILE A 169 13.55 2.35 3.69
CA ILE A 169 12.36 1.54 3.94
C ILE A 169 11.66 2.07 5.18
N GLU A 170 10.33 2.19 5.15
CA GLU A 170 9.57 2.50 6.37
C GLU A 170 9.97 1.56 7.53
N GLU A 171 10.00 2.11 8.75
CA GLU A 171 10.50 1.41 9.96
C GLU A 171 11.96 0.93 9.84
N HIS A 172 12.73 1.56 8.96
CA HIS A 172 14.09 1.14 8.62
C HIS A 172 14.18 -0.35 8.25
N GLY A 173 13.14 -0.86 7.58
CA GLY A 173 13.05 -2.24 7.13
C GLY A 173 12.69 -3.27 8.20
N CYS A 174 12.36 -2.87 9.43
CA CYS A 174 11.95 -3.79 10.49
C CYS A 174 11.01 -3.13 11.50
N MET A 175 9.76 -3.59 11.51
CA MET A 175 8.76 -3.18 12.48
C MET A 175 9.06 -3.81 13.85
N ALA A 176 9.28 -2.94 14.84
CA ALA A 176 9.56 -3.34 16.21
C ALA A 176 8.33 -3.96 16.91
N GLY A 177 8.57 -4.86 17.87
CA GLY A 177 7.50 -5.49 18.66
C GLY A 177 6.70 -6.55 17.91
N ALA A 178 7.24 -7.09 16.81
CA ALA A 178 6.75 -8.30 16.15
C ALA A 178 6.84 -9.50 17.11
N LYS A 179 5.80 -10.35 17.11
CA LYS A 179 5.68 -11.53 17.97
C LYS A 179 5.33 -12.75 17.13
N PRO A 180 6.32 -13.47 16.56
CA PRO A 180 6.08 -14.64 15.72
C PRO A 180 5.29 -15.76 16.41
N GLU A 181 5.29 -15.82 17.73
CA GLU A 181 4.50 -16.75 18.53
C GLU A 181 2.98 -16.52 18.42
N ASN A 182 2.55 -15.32 18.03
CA ASN A 182 1.14 -14.98 17.80
C ASN A 182 0.67 -15.33 16.38
N VAL A 183 1.54 -15.90 15.55
CA VAL A 183 1.23 -16.33 14.18
C VAL A 183 1.07 -17.84 14.15
N SER A 184 -0.07 -18.31 13.64
CA SER A 184 -0.39 -19.73 13.59
C SER A 184 0.58 -20.52 12.71
N ASP A 185 0.78 -21.80 13.03
CA ASP A 185 1.56 -22.72 12.21
C ASP A 185 0.99 -22.84 10.79
N HIS A 186 -0.33 -22.67 10.63
CA HIS A 186 -0.97 -22.67 9.31
C HIS A 186 -0.53 -21.46 8.47
N ALA A 187 -0.52 -20.25 9.04
CA ALA A 187 -0.03 -19.05 8.36
C ALA A 187 1.46 -19.19 7.98
N LYS A 188 2.29 -19.70 8.89
CA LYS A 188 3.72 -19.95 8.64
C LYS A 188 3.92 -20.98 7.52
N LYS A 189 3.17 -22.07 7.53
CA LYS A 189 3.22 -23.11 6.48
C LYS A 189 2.86 -22.55 5.11
N ARG A 190 1.87 -21.65 5.02
CA ARG A 190 1.52 -20.99 3.75
C ARG A 190 2.65 -20.12 3.20
N GLN A 191 3.47 -19.53 4.08
CA GLN A 191 4.57 -18.64 3.70
C GLN A 191 5.87 -19.35 3.34
N GLN A 192 6.01 -20.62 3.74
CA GLN A 192 7.26 -21.38 3.77
C GLN A 192 8.11 -21.25 2.50
N ASP A 193 7.46 -21.24 1.33
CA ASP A 193 8.09 -21.18 0.01
C ASP A 193 7.67 -19.93 -0.79
N GLU A 194 7.01 -18.93 -0.20
CA GLU A 194 6.47 -17.76 -0.93
C GLU A 194 7.41 -16.52 -0.92
N MET A 195 8.60 -16.62 -0.34
CA MET A 195 9.57 -15.52 -0.29
C MET A 195 10.22 -15.23 -1.65
N GLY A 196 10.36 -13.96 -2.00
CA GLY A 196 10.89 -13.51 -3.29
C GLY A 196 9.88 -13.63 -4.43
N THR A 197 8.59 -13.56 -4.14
CA THR A 197 7.51 -13.68 -5.13
C THR A 197 6.61 -12.43 -5.13
N LEU A 198 6.00 -12.10 -6.27
CA LEU A 198 5.04 -11.01 -6.37
C LEU A 198 3.66 -11.42 -5.83
N GLY A 199 3.22 -12.62 -6.19
CA GLY A 199 1.83 -13.02 -6.03
C GLY A 199 0.92 -12.59 -7.16
N SER A 200 -0.37 -12.50 -6.86
CA SER A 200 -1.46 -12.19 -7.79
C SER A 200 -2.27 -10.97 -7.36
N GLY A 201 -3.36 -10.68 -8.07
CA GLY A 201 -4.20 -9.50 -7.83
C GLY A 201 -3.55 -8.26 -8.41
N ASN A 202 -3.58 -7.15 -7.67
CA ASN A 202 -2.97 -5.88 -8.10
C ASN A 202 -1.44 -5.86 -7.92
N HIS A 203 -0.80 -6.97 -7.58
CA HIS A 203 0.65 -7.03 -7.42
C HIS A 203 1.37 -7.06 -8.75
N TYR A 204 2.46 -6.32 -8.84
CA TYR A 204 3.26 -6.19 -10.06
C TYR A 204 4.71 -5.84 -9.76
N LEU A 205 5.52 -6.01 -10.81
CA LEU A 205 6.79 -5.34 -10.97
C LEU A 205 6.74 -4.59 -12.29
N GLU A 206 7.03 -3.29 -12.27
CA GLU A 206 7.00 -2.46 -13.46
C GLU A 206 8.32 -1.76 -13.70
N VAL A 207 8.77 -1.80 -14.95
CA VAL A 207 9.81 -0.91 -15.45
C VAL A 207 9.09 0.29 -16.07
N GLN A 208 9.38 1.47 -15.57
CA GLN A 208 8.65 2.70 -15.89
C GLN A 208 9.62 3.81 -16.30
N GLN A 209 9.12 4.77 -17.07
CA GLN A 209 9.84 6.00 -17.41
C GLN A 209 9.23 7.17 -16.65
N VAL A 210 10.06 8.07 -16.13
CA VAL A 210 9.61 9.38 -15.65
C VAL A 210 9.30 10.26 -16.85
N VAL A 211 8.04 10.62 -17.05
CA VAL A 211 7.58 11.38 -18.23
C VAL A 211 7.27 12.84 -17.94
N THR A 212 7.07 13.20 -16.67
CA THR A 212 6.80 14.59 -16.27
C THR A 212 7.30 14.82 -14.86
N VAL A 213 8.01 15.91 -14.63
CA VAL A 213 8.36 16.40 -13.29
C VAL A 213 7.56 17.65 -12.96
N PHE A 214 6.76 17.59 -11.89
CA PHE A 214 5.92 18.68 -11.42
C PHE A 214 6.62 19.53 -10.35
N ASP A 215 7.47 18.91 -9.53
CA ASP A 215 8.27 19.58 -8.51
C ASP A 215 9.76 19.26 -8.71
N ALA A 216 10.48 20.20 -9.31
CA ALA A 216 11.89 20.05 -9.60
C ALA A 216 12.77 19.97 -8.34
N GLU A 217 12.39 20.62 -7.24
CA GLU A 217 13.16 20.60 -6.00
C GLU A 217 13.07 19.21 -5.35
N ALA A 218 11.84 18.72 -5.14
CA ALA A 218 11.63 17.38 -4.59
C ALA A 218 12.19 16.29 -5.50
N ALA A 219 11.99 16.38 -6.82
CA ALA A 219 12.54 15.42 -7.79
C ALA A 219 14.07 15.37 -7.75
N SER A 220 14.74 16.53 -7.62
CA SER A 220 16.19 16.60 -7.48
C SER A 220 16.68 15.90 -6.21
N VAL A 221 15.97 16.07 -5.08
CA VAL A 221 16.30 15.39 -3.81
C VAL A 221 16.02 13.89 -3.89
N PHE A 222 14.94 13.50 -4.55
CA PHE A 222 14.60 12.09 -4.78
C PHE A 222 15.56 11.41 -5.76
N GLY A 223 16.29 12.20 -6.56
CA GLY A 223 17.24 11.71 -7.55
C GLY A 223 16.53 11.14 -8.78
N ILE A 224 15.47 11.81 -9.24
CA ILE A 224 14.71 11.45 -10.44
C ILE A 224 14.56 12.67 -11.37
N ARG A 225 14.57 12.43 -12.68
CA ARG A 225 14.45 13.43 -13.74
C ARG A 225 13.61 12.87 -14.88
N GLU A 226 13.07 13.75 -15.73
CA GLU A 226 12.39 13.30 -16.95
C GLU A 226 13.34 12.48 -17.83
N GLY A 227 12.83 11.37 -18.37
CA GLY A 227 13.61 10.41 -19.14
C GLY A 227 14.20 9.26 -18.31
N ASP A 228 14.33 9.42 -16.99
CA ASP A 228 14.88 8.38 -16.11
C ASP A 228 14.03 7.12 -16.15
N LEU A 229 14.71 5.98 -16.13
CA LEU A 229 14.12 4.68 -15.97
C LEU A 229 14.09 4.30 -14.48
N VAL A 230 12.91 3.91 -14.01
CA VAL A 230 12.70 3.46 -12.62
C VAL A 230 12.05 2.08 -12.63
N VAL A 231 12.19 1.34 -11.52
CA VAL A 231 11.52 0.06 -11.33
C VAL A 231 10.67 0.12 -10.08
N SER A 232 9.37 -0.13 -10.20
CA SER A 232 8.45 -0.25 -9.08
C SER A 232 8.13 -1.71 -8.77
N ILE A 233 8.02 -2.02 -7.49
CA ILE A 233 7.66 -3.34 -6.98
C ILE A 233 6.47 -3.15 -6.04
N HIS A 234 5.33 -3.78 -6.38
CA HIS A 234 4.13 -3.77 -5.58
C HIS A 234 3.77 -5.20 -5.15
N CYS A 235 4.00 -5.50 -3.87
CA CYS A 235 3.56 -6.74 -3.24
C CYS A 235 3.50 -6.59 -1.71
N GLY A 236 2.87 -7.56 -1.05
CA GLY A 236 2.70 -7.59 0.41
C GLY A 236 3.23 -8.84 1.09
N SER A 237 2.54 -9.25 2.16
CA SER A 237 2.90 -10.36 3.05
C SER A 237 2.37 -11.72 2.58
N ARG A 238 1.92 -11.78 1.32
CA ARG A 238 1.52 -13.01 0.63
C ARG A 238 0.46 -13.80 1.42
N GLY A 239 0.54 -15.13 1.47
CA GLY A 239 -0.40 -15.96 2.19
C GLY A 239 -0.41 -15.72 3.70
N LEU A 240 0.71 -15.26 4.28
CA LEU A 240 0.86 -15.08 5.73
C LEU A 240 -0.09 -14.02 6.29
N GLY A 241 -0.04 -12.80 5.75
CA GLY A 241 -0.89 -11.71 6.22
C GLY A 241 -2.37 -12.02 6.06
N HIS A 242 -2.74 -12.59 4.91
CA HIS A 242 -4.13 -12.99 4.66
C HIS A 242 -4.62 -13.99 5.72
N GLN A 243 -3.79 -14.97 6.08
CA GLN A 243 -4.16 -15.94 7.10
C GLN A 243 -4.29 -15.31 8.48
N ILE A 244 -3.37 -14.43 8.87
CA ILE A 244 -3.44 -13.64 10.12
C ILE A 244 -4.76 -12.85 10.17
N GLY A 245 -5.06 -12.08 9.11
CA GLY A 245 -6.31 -11.31 9.04
C GLY A 245 -7.55 -12.19 9.18
N THR A 246 -7.57 -13.35 8.49
CA THR A 246 -8.70 -14.30 8.53
C THR A 246 -8.94 -14.88 9.92
N GLU A 247 -7.88 -15.25 10.63
CA GLU A 247 -7.96 -15.87 11.96
C GLU A 247 -8.33 -14.85 13.03
N PHE A 248 -7.64 -13.70 13.06
CA PHE A 248 -7.89 -12.67 14.06
C PHE A 248 -9.24 -12.00 13.90
N LEU A 249 -9.76 -11.86 12.68
CA LEU A 249 -11.09 -11.34 12.47
C LEU A 249 -12.17 -12.16 13.21
N LYS A 250 -12.06 -13.49 13.21
CA LYS A 250 -12.99 -14.37 13.95
C LYS A 250 -12.87 -14.15 15.46
N ASN A 251 -11.64 -14.01 15.96
CA ASN A 251 -11.36 -13.74 17.36
C ASN A 251 -11.90 -12.36 17.77
N MET A 252 -11.76 -11.36 16.91
CA MET A 252 -12.23 -9.99 17.12
C MET A 252 -13.76 -9.89 17.18
N VAL A 253 -14.52 -10.67 16.39
CA VAL A 253 -16.00 -10.72 16.55
C VAL A 253 -16.37 -11.15 17.96
N THR A 254 -15.66 -12.14 18.51
CA THR A 254 -15.89 -12.63 19.87
C THR A 254 -15.42 -11.63 20.92
N SER A 255 -14.28 -10.97 20.69
CA SER A 255 -13.73 -9.93 21.57
C SER A 255 -14.65 -8.72 21.66
N ALA A 256 -15.15 -8.20 20.54
CA ALA A 256 -16.09 -7.09 20.49
C ALA A 256 -17.33 -7.36 21.37
N ALA A 257 -17.94 -8.53 21.24
CA ALA A 257 -19.08 -8.93 22.07
C ALA A 257 -18.75 -8.98 23.57
N ARG A 258 -17.59 -9.54 23.95
CA ARG A 258 -17.13 -9.59 25.36
C ARG A 258 -16.86 -8.22 25.95
N HIS A 259 -16.40 -7.28 25.14
CA HIS A 259 -16.13 -5.90 25.54
C HIS A 259 -17.31 -4.95 25.30
N HIS A 260 -18.50 -5.49 24.99
CA HIS A 260 -19.72 -4.72 24.73
C HIS A 260 -19.57 -3.66 23.62
N ILE A 261 -18.69 -3.91 22.65
CA ILE A 261 -18.55 -3.09 21.45
C ILE A 261 -19.64 -3.52 20.47
N GLU A 262 -20.56 -2.61 20.19
CA GLU A 262 -21.58 -2.82 19.18
C GLU A 262 -20.97 -2.66 17.78
N LEU A 263 -21.05 -3.71 16.97
CA LEU A 263 -20.57 -3.70 15.61
C LEU A 263 -21.74 -3.38 14.66
N PRO A 264 -21.76 -2.21 14.00
CA PRO A 264 -22.81 -1.86 13.03
C PRO A 264 -22.78 -2.79 11.81
N ASP A 265 -21.60 -3.35 11.51
CA ASP A 265 -21.38 -4.41 10.54
C ASP A 265 -20.44 -5.46 11.16
N ARG A 266 -20.72 -6.75 10.97
CA ARG A 266 -19.88 -7.84 11.45
C ARG A 266 -18.47 -7.80 10.84
N GLU A 267 -18.32 -7.26 9.63
CA GLU A 267 -17.03 -7.08 8.98
C GLU A 267 -16.14 -6.04 9.68
N LEU A 268 -16.74 -5.17 10.51
CA LEU A 268 -16.04 -4.16 11.32
C LEU A 268 -15.45 -4.73 12.62
N ALA A 269 -15.32 -6.06 12.72
CA ALA A 269 -14.81 -6.72 13.91
C ALA A 269 -13.49 -6.11 14.39
N CYS A 270 -13.44 -5.86 15.69
CA CYS A 270 -12.31 -5.21 16.35
C CYS A 270 -12.15 -5.74 17.78
N ALA A 271 -11.03 -5.39 18.41
CA ALA A 271 -10.79 -5.61 19.84
C ALA A 271 -10.24 -4.31 20.45
N PRO A 272 -10.46 -4.03 21.75
CA PRO A 272 -9.75 -2.94 22.41
C PRO A 272 -8.24 -3.12 22.26
N ILE A 273 -7.50 -2.05 21.98
CA ILE A 273 -6.05 -2.10 21.77
C ILE A 273 -5.35 -2.78 22.95
N ASN A 274 -5.74 -2.44 24.17
CA ASN A 274 -5.14 -2.95 25.41
C ASN A 274 -5.67 -4.32 25.85
N SER A 275 -6.58 -4.95 25.09
CA SER A 275 -7.03 -6.31 25.36
C SER A 275 -5.99 -7.35 24.93
N GLU A 276 -6.10 -8.58 25.45
CA GLU A 276 -5.26 -9.71 25.04
C GLU A 276 -5.31 -9.93 23.51
N VAL A 277 -6.51 -10.06 22.93
CA VAL A 277 -6.71 -10.22 21.48
C VAL A 277 -6.13 -9.06 20.68
N GLY A 278 -6.26 -7.82 21.20
CA GLY A 278 -5.70 -6.63 20.57
C GLY A 278 -4.18 -6.66 20.53
N GLN A 279 -3.53 -6.97 21.65
CA GLN A 279 -2.07 -7.07 21.74
C GLN A 279 -1.52 -8.27 20.95
N GLU A 280 -2.24 -9.39 20.93
CA GLU A 280 -1.90 -10.55 20.12
C GLU A 280 -1.88 -10.21 18.63
N TYR A 281 -2.96 -9.58 18.14
CA TYR A 281 -3.06 -9.16 16.76
C TYR A 281 -2.01 -8.12 16.40
N LEU A 282 -1.73 -7.15 17.27
CA LEU A 282 -0.66 -6.17 17.03
C LEU A 282 0.69 -6.86 16.85
N GLY A 283 1.02 -7.85 17.68
CA GLY A 283 2.23 -8.66 17.54
C GLY A 283 2.28 -9.44 16.22
N ALA A 284 1.18 -10.10 15.85
CA ALA A 284 1.07 -10.86 14.60
C ALA A 284 1.10 -9.96 13.34
N MET A 285 0.43 -8.81 13.38
CA MET A 285 0.39 -7.85 12.28
C MET A 285 1.75 -7.20 12.04
N ARG A 286 2.50 -6.87 13.09
CA ARG A 286 3.91 -6.42 12.97
C ARG A 286 4.81 -7.50 12.37
N THR A 287 4.58 -8.77 12.71
CA THR A 287 5.22 -9.90 12.05
C THR A 287 4.84 -9.99 10.56
N GLY A 288 3.57 -9.77 10.20
CA GLY A 288 3.13 -9.67 8.81
C GLY A 288 3.81 -8.52 8.06
N ILE A 289 3.99 -7.36 8.71
CA ILE A 289 4.75 -6.24 8.16
C ILE A 289 6.18 -6.66 7.83
N ASN A 290 6.88 -7.29 8.76
CA ASN A 290 8.25 -7.76 8.54
C ASN A 290 8.34 -8.76 7.37
N CYS A 291 7.37 -9.67 7.25
CA CYS A 291 7.30 -10.59 6.11
C CYS A 291 7.24 -9.87 4.77
N ALA A 292 6.39 -8.84 4.64
CA ALA A 292 6.27 -8.06 3.41
C ALA A 292 7.55 -7.28 3.10
N LEU A 293 8.16 -6.64 4.11
CA LEU A 293 9.41 -5.88 3.95
C LEU A 293 10.56 -6.79 3.52
N ALA A 294 10.68 -7.98 4.12
CA ALA A 294 11.65 -8.99 3.70
C ALA A 294 11.40 -9.43 2.25
N ASN A 295 10.13 -9.65 1.87
CA ASN A 295 9.78 -10.07 0.51
C ASN A 295 10.16 -9.01 -0.53
N ARG A 296 9.79 -7.73 -0.32
CA ARG A 296 10.17 -6.64 -1.23
C ARG A 296 11.68 -6.44 -1.31
N GLN A 297 12.40 -6.68 -0.21
CA GLN A 297 13.86 -6.64 -0.19
C GLN A 297 14.49 -7.77 -1.04
N ILE A 298 13.96 -9.00 -0.95
CA ILE A 298 14.41 -10.12 -1.80
C ILE A 298 14.10 -9.85 -3.26
N VAL A 299 12.88 -9.40 -3.59
CA VAL A 299 12.51 -9.06 -4.98
C VAL A 299 13.42 -7.96 -5.53
N THR A 300 13.75 -6.95 -4.71
CA THR A 300 14.72 -5.91 -5.08
C THR A 300 16.07 -6.52 -5.48
N HIS A 301 16.59 -7.46 -4.69
CA HIS A 301 17.85 -8.14 -5.03
C HIS A 301 17.75 -8.89 -6.36
N LEU A 302 16.66 -9.63 -6.59
CA LEU A 302 16.44 -10.36 -7.85
C LEU A 302 16.35 -9.42 -9.06
N VAL A 303 15.73 -8.24 -8.90
CA VAL A 303 15.72 -7.20 -9.94
C VAL A 303 17.14 -6.73 -10.25
N ARG A 304 17.94 -6.49 -9.21
CA ARG A 304 19.33 -6.04 -9.38
C ARG A 304 20.17 -7.06 -10.15
N GLU A 305 20.01 -8.35 -9.87
CA GLU A 305 20.68 -9.41 -10.64
C GLU A 305 20.31 -9.36 -12.12
N VAL A 306 19.01 -9.29 -12.44
CA VAL A 306 18.55 -9.24 -13.84
C VAL A 306 19.06 -7.99 -14.56
N LEU A 307 19.04 -6.84 -13.89
CA LEU A 307 19.57 -5.60 -14.44
C LEU A 307 21.08 -5.69 -14.65
N ALA A 308 21.84 -6.27 -13.72
CA ALA A 308 23.28 -6.43 -13.86
C ALA A 308 23.66 -7.35 -15.05
N ASP A 309 22.89 -8.41 -15.26
CA ASP A 309 23.13 -9.37 -16.35
C ASP A 309 22.86 -8.77 -17.74
N ILE A 310 21.80 -7.96 -17.88
CA ILE A 310 21.34 -7.44 -19.19
C ILE A 310 21.87 -6.03 -19.45
N LEU A 311 21.99 -5.21 -18.40
CA LEU A 311 22.33 -3.79 -18.45
C LEU A 311 23.45 -3.48 -17.44
N PRO A 312 24.72 -3.85 -17.70
CA PRO A 312 25.81 -3.73 -16.73
C PRO A 312 26.11 -2.30 -16.24
N ARG A 313 25.58 -1.27 -16.93
CA ARG A 313 25.68 0.14 -16.55
C ARG A 313 24.65 0.55 -15.48
N ALA A 314 23.65 -0.28 -15.21
CA ALA A 314 22.61 0.02 -14.23
C ALA A 314 23.19 0.11 -12.82
N THR A 315 22.79 1.14 -12.07
CA THR A 315 23.15 1.37 -10.68
C THR A 315 21.90 1.41 -9.79
N PRO A 316 21.13 0.31 -9.72
CA PRO A 316 19.83 0.29 -9.06
C PRO A 316 19.91 0.58 -7.56
N SER A 317 19.33 1.71 -7.14
CA SER A 317 19.30 2.16 -5.74
C SER A 317 17.88 2.49 -5.28
N LEU A 318 17.58 2.22 -4.01
CA LEU A 318 16.24 2.39 -3.45
C LEU A 318 15.92 3.87 -3.21
N LEU A 319 14.84 4.37 -3.82
CA LEU A 319 14.29 5.69 -3.54
C LEU A 319 13.47 5.68 -2.26
N TYR A 320 12.45 4.81 -2.20
CA TYR A 320 11.65 4.61 -1.00
C TYR A 320 10.83 3.31 -1.07
N ASP A 321 10.42 2.80 0.08
CA ASP A 321 9.47 1.68 0.26
C ASP A 321 8.42 2.06 1.31
N VAL A 322 7.16 2.13 0.88
CA VAL A 322 6.00 2.55 1.68
C VAL A 322 4.92 1.47 1.67
N SER A 323 4.38 1.16 2.85
CA SER A 323 3.24 0.24 2.99
C SER A 323 1.92 1.00 3.07
N HIS A 324 0.85 0.39 2.55
CA HIS A 324 -0.50 0.99 2.53
C HIS A 324 -1.60 0.20 3.23
N ASN A 325 -1.26 -0.95 3.83
CA ASN A 325 -2.16 -1.77 4.65
C ASN A 325 -1.53 -2.03 6.02
N THR A 326 -1.63 -1.08 6.94
CA THR A 326 -0.93 -1.16 8.25
C THR A 326 -1.77 -0.55 9.36
N CYS A 327 -1.42 -0.87 10.62
CA CYS A 327 -1.74 -0.03 11.75
C CYS A 327 -0.43 0.35 12.45
N LYS A 328 -0.16 1.65 12.57
CA LYS A 328 1.07 2.14 13.19
C LYS A 328 0.78 2.97 14.44
N VAL A 329 1.70 2.92 15.39
CA VAL A 329 1.66 3.79 16.58
C VAL A 329 2.40 5.06 16.21
N GLU A 330 1.69 6.19 16.22
CA GLU A 330 2.23 7.47 15.79
C GLU A 330 1.83 8.55 16.81
N GLU A 331 2.68 9.56 16.95
CA GLU A 331 2.37 10.75 17.74
C GLU A 331 1.82 11.83 16.79
N HIS A 332 0.62 12.33 17.08
CA HIS A 332 -0.02 13.41 16.32
C HIS A 332 -0.47 14.51 17.28
N ASP A 333 -0.44 15.75 16.82
CA ASP A 333 -0.99 16.87 17.58
C ASP A 333 -2.51 16.89 17.45
N ILE A 334 -3.20 16.72 18.56
CA ILE A 334 -4.67 16.77 18.65
C ILE A 334 -5.02 17.95 19.54
N ASP A 335 -5.53 19.03 18.92
CA ASP A 335 -5.90 20.28 19.57
C ASP A 335 -4.77 20.88 20.45
N GLY A 336 -3.53 20.84 19.96
CA GLY A 336 -2.34 21.35 20.64
C GLY A 336 -1.71 20.38 21.64
N THR A 337 -2.21 19.14 21.71
CA THR A 337 -1.70 18.10 22.61
C THR A 337 -1.10 16.93 21.83
N PRO A 338 0.19 16.60 22.02
CA PRO A 338 0.77 15.39 21.46
C PRO A 338 0.03 14.16 22.01
N THR A 339 -0.60 13.41 21.11
CA THR A 339 -1.40 12.24 21.45
C THR A 339 -0.88 11.03 20.69
N ARG A 340 -0.71 9.93 21.42
CA ARG A 340 -0.27 8.65 20.87
C ARG A 340 -1.46 7.90 20.29
N LEU A 341 -1.46 7.68 18.99
CA LEU A 341 -2.58 7.08 18.26
C LEU A 341 -2.18 5.80 17.54
N PHE A 342 -3.15 4.91 17.36
CA PHE A 342 -3.05 3.71 16.52
C PHE A 342 -3.74 3.99 15.18
N VAL A 343 -2.94 4.45 14.21
CA VAL A 343 -3.40 4.90 12.90
C VAL A 343 -3.53 3.69 11.97
N HIS A 344 -4.77 3.32 11.67
CA HIS A 344 -5.11 2.32 10.67
C HIS A 344 -5.09 2.97 9.29
N ARG A 345 -4.40 2.33 8.35
CA ARG A 345 -4.39 2.68 6.93
C ARG A 345 -4.67 1.43 6.13
N LYS A 346 -5.72 1.45 5.31
CA LYS A 346 -6.08 0.36 4.39
C LYS A 346 -6.27 0.92 3.00
N GLY A 347 -5.35 0.59 2.10
CA GLY A 347 -5.23 1.30 0.83
C GLY A 347 -4.98 2.79 1.03
N ALA A 348 -4.17 3.15 2.02
CA ALA A 348 -3.75 4.53 2.24
C ALA A 348 -2.28 4.54 2.67
N THR A 349 -1.50 5.48 2.18
CA THR A 349 -0.06 5.57 2.48
C THR A 349 0.20 6.61 3.55
N ARG A 350 1.31 6.44 4.28
CA ARG A 350 1.85 7.51 5.14
C ARG A 350 2.49 8.58 4.25
N ALA A 351 2.29 9.84 4.60
CA ALA A 351 2.68 11.03 3.86
C ALA A 351 3.24 12.09 4.83
N PHE A 352 4.25 11.71 5.61
CA PHE A 352 4.87 12.61 6.58
C PHE A 352 5.54 13.82 5.93
N GLY A 353 5.35 14.99 6.54
CA GLY A 353 5.85 16.27 6.06
C GLY A 353 7.34 16.53 6.30
N PRO A 354 7.87 17.62 5.72
CA PRO A 354 9.24 18.06 5.94
C PRO A 354 9.62 18.17 7.42
N GLY A 355 10.82 17.72 7.78
CA GLY A 355 11.37 17.80 9.12
C GLY A 355 11.05 16.61 10.03
N HIS A 356 10.11 15.73 9.66
CA HIS A 356 9.72 14.60 10.50
C HIS A 356 10.91 13.64 10.75
N PRO A 357 11.15 13.21 12.00
CA PRO A 357 12.34 12.43 12.36
C PRO A 357 12.43 11.07 11.66
N ASP A 358 11.27 10.42 11.43
CA ASP A 358 11.18 9.12 10.75
C ASP A 358 11.49 9.17 9.24
N ILE A 359 11.65 10.37 8.68
CA ILE A 359 12.07 10.51 7.28
C ILE A 359 13.59 10.42 7.22
N PRO A 360 14.15 9.67 6.25
CA PRO A 360 15.59 9.61 6.02
C PRO A 360 16.22 11.01 5.96
N PRO A 361 17.38 11.25 6.61
CA PRO A 361 18.03 12.55 6.64
C PRO A 361 18.16 13.23 5.27
N SER A 362 18.45 12.47 4.21
CA SER A 362 18.59 12.98 2.84
C SER A 362 17.28 13.46 2.21
N LEU A 363 16.13 12.94 2.67
CA LEU A 363 14.79 13.27 2.15
C LEU A 363 14.01 14.21 3.09
N ARG A 364 14.46 14.34 4.35
CA ARG A 364 13.76 15.03 5.43
C ARG A 364 13.41 16.48 5.11
N ALA A 365 14.25 17.18 4.34
CA ALA A 365 14.02 18.58 4.00
C ALA A 365 12.78 18.78 3.10
N VAL A 366 12.45 17.81 2.26
CA VAL A 366 11.35 17.91 1.29
C VAL A 366 10.08 17.16 1.70
N GLY A 367 10.21 16.15 2.58
CA GLY A 367 9.10 15.32 3.04
C GLY A 367 9.22 13.85 2.61
N GLN A 368 8.31 13.01 3.09
CA GLN A 368 8.30 11.58 2.80
C GLN A 368 7.86 11.33 1.34
N PRO A 369 8.59 10.52 0.54
CA PRO A 369 8.10 10.05 -0.74
C PRO A 369 6.82 9.22 -0.58
N VAL A 370 5.82 9.52 -1.40
CA VAL A 370 4.54 8.82 -1.46
C VAL A 370 4.42 8.18 -2.85
N LEU A 371 4.32 6.86 -2.89
CA LEU A 371 4.35 6.08 -4.14
C LEU A 371 2.96 5.59 -4.49
N ILE A 372 2.42 6.06 -5.62
CA ILE A 372 1.04 5.78 -6.06
C ILE A 372 1.08 4.90 -7.29
N GLY A 373 0.63 3.66 -7.12
CA GLY A 373 0.53 2.69 -8.21
C GLY A 373 -0.69 2.95 -9.09
N GLY A 374 -0.48 2.94 -10.40
CA GLY A 374 -1.58 2.91 -11.37
C GLY A 374 -2.13 1.50 -11.56
N THR A 375 -2.30 1.16 -12.83
CA THR A 375 -2.59 -0.18 -13.32
C THR A 375 -1.48 -0.60 -14.28
N MET A 376 -1.53 -1.83 -14.79
CA MET A 376 -0.57 -2.33 -15.76
C MET A 376 -0.44 -1.54 -17.08
N GLY A 377 -1.34 -0.59 -17.32
CA GLY A 377 -1.41 0.19 -18.55
C GLY A 377 -1.71 1.67 -18.33
N THR A 378 -1.61 2.19 -17.10
CA THR A 378 -1.83 3.61 -16.79
C THR A 378 -0.63 4.19 -16.06
N ALA A 379 -0.62 5.50 -15.87
CA ALA A 379 0.46 6.17 -15.18
C ALA A 379 0.57 5.71 -13.71
N SER A 380 1.77 5.80 -13.15
CA SER A 380 2.00 5.81 -11.70
C SER A 380 2.54 7.18 -11.30
N TYR A 381 2.54 7.51 -10.02
CA TYR A 381 3.00 8.82 -9.56
C TYR A 381 3.91 8.72 -8.34
N VAL A 382 4.84 9.67 -8.27
CA VAL A 382 5.61 9.98 -7.07
C VAL A 382 5.08 11.30 -6.53
N LEU A 383 4.68 11.30 -5.27
CA LEU A 383 4.24 12.47 -4.51
C LEU A 383 5.17 12.66 -3.31
N VAL A 384 4.95 13.73 -2.55
CA VAL A 384 5.67 14.01 -1.31
C VAL A 384 4.71 14.50 -0.22
N GLY A 385 4.89 14.00 1.00
CA GLY A 385 4.19 14.53 2.18
C GLY A 385 4.55 15.98 2.45
N THR A 386 3.61 16.76 3.00
CA THR A 386 3.73 18.21 3.19
C THR A 386 3.52 18.58 4.66
N LYS A 387 3.70 19.86 5.00
CA LYS A 387 3.38 20.31 6.37
C LYS A 387 1.87 20.26 6.61
N GLU A 388 1.11 20.59 5.58
CA GLU A 388 -0.35 20.56 5.55
C GLU A 388 -0.88 19.14 5.72
N SER A 389 -0.26 18.15 5.07
CA SER A 389 -0.68 16.75 5.18
C SER A 389 -0.61 16.23 6.62
N MET A 390 0.32 16.71 7.45
CA MET A 390 0.39 16.30 8.85
C MET A 390 -0.86 16.68 9.66
N SER A 391 -1.54 17.76 9.28
CA SER A 391 -2.81 18.19 9.90
C SER A 391 -4.04 17.52 9.31
N LEU A 392 -3.89 16.74 8.23
CA LEU A 392 -4.98 16.13 7.47
C LEU A 392 -4.84 14.60 7.50
N ALA A 393 -5.85 13.91 8.02
CA ALA A 393 -5.89 12.45 8.04
C ALA A 393 -4.60 11.80 8.58
N TYR A 394 -3.99 12.41 9.61
CA TYR A 394 -2.79 11.89 10.29
C TYR A 394 -1.58 11.71 9.37
N GLY A 395 -1.32 12.68 8.49
CA GLY A 395 -0.20 12.58 7.54
C GLY A 395 -0.38 11.39 6.62
N SER A 396 -1.54 11.25 6.00
CA SER A 396 -1.86 10.14 5.10
C SER A 396 -2.33 10.62 3.73
N ALA A 397 -2.13 9.78 2.71
CA ALA A 397 -2.59 10.01 1.34
C ALA A 397 -3.16 8.72 0.71
N CYS A 398 -3.62 8.83 -0.54
CA CYS A 398 -4.05 7.69 -1.36
C CYS A 398 -2.92 6.66 -1.57
N HIS A 399 -3.23 5.51 -2.17
CA HIS A 399 -2.25 4.46 -2.46
C HIS A 399 -2.18 4.05 -3.93
N GLY A 400 -3.25 4.27 -4.70
CA GLY A 400 -3.32 3.87 -6.09
C GLY A 400 -4.57 4.38 -6.77
N ALA A 401 -4.95 3.78 -7.90
CA ALA A 401 -6.15 4.19 -8.64
C ALA A 401 -7.47 3.85 -7.90
N GLY A 402 -7.50 2.75 -7.15
CA GLY A 402 -8.74 2.19 -6.59
C GLY A 402 -9.61 1.52 -7.66
N ARG A 403 -10.26 0.41 -7.31
CA ARG A 403 -11.11 -0.32 -8.27
C ARG A 403 -12.43 0.42 -8.45
N SER A 404 -12.88 0.57 -9.69
CA SER A 404 -14.22 1.06 -10.02
C SER A 404 -15.24 -0.09 -10.15
N MET A 405 -14.75 -1.33 -10.24
CA MET A 405 -15.62 -2.51 -10.33
C MET A 405 -14.99 -3.80 -9.78
N SER A 406 -15.85 -4.79 -9.51
CA SER A 406 -15.42 -6.11 -9.04
C SER A 406 -14.63 -6.88 -10.12
N ARG A 407 -13.74 -7.78 -9.68
CA ARG A 407 -13.00 -8.69 -10.58
C ARG A 407 -13.92 -9.54 -11.44
N HIS A 408 -15.05 -9.98 -10.87
CA HIS A 408 -16.05 -10.76 -11.59
C HIS A 408 -16.73 -9.96 -12.70
N HIS A 409 -16.97 -8.66 -12.48
CA HIS A 409 -17.48 -7.80 -13.54
C HIS A 409 -16.44 -7.59 -14.63
N ALA A 410 -15.18 -7.32 -14.26
CA ALA A 410 -14.08 -7.15 -15.21
C ALA A 410 -13.90 -8.37 -16.13
N LEU A 411 -13.98 -9.58 -15.60
CA LEU A 411 -13.90 -10.83 -16.38
C LEU A 411 -14.99 -11.01 -17.44
N ARG A 412 -16.12 -10.30 -17.31
CA ARG A 412 -17.18 -10.33 -18.32
C ARG A 412 -16.94 -9.33 -19.44
N GLN A 413 -16.13 -8.30 -19.19
CA GLN A 413 -15.90 -7.20 -20.10
C GLN A 413 -14.58 -7.33 -20.87
N TRP A 414 -13.54 -7.90 -20.25
CA TRP A 414 -12.21 -8.03 -20.87
C TRP A 414 -11.75 -9.47 -20.99
N HIS A 415 -11.00 -9.72 -22.06
CA HIS A 415 -10.23 -10.94 -22.26
C HIS A 415 -8.74 -10.61 -22.18
N GLY A 416 -7.97 -11.37 -21.39
CA GLY A 416 -6.57 -11.04 -21.10
C GLY A 416 -5.70 -10.93 -22.35
N CYS A 417 -5.89 -11.81 -23.34
CA CYS A 417 -5.14 -11.76 -24.59
C CYS A 417 -5.34 -10.44 -25.36
N ASP A 418 -6.54 -9.87 -25.31
CA ASP A 418 -6.85 -8.62 -26.01
C ASP A 418 -6.25 -7.44 -25.27
N VAL A 419 -6.32 -7.44 -23.93
CA VAL A 419 -5.63 -6.45 -23.08
C VAL A 419 -4.12 -6.44 -23.33
N VAL A 420 -3.48 -7.62 -23.42
CA VAL A 420 -2.05 -7.72 -23.74
C VAL A 420 -1.74 -7.12 -25.11
N LYS A 421 -2.55 -7.42 -26.14
CA LYS A 421 -2.36 -6.88 -27.50
C LYS A 421 -2.53 -5.37 -27.55
N GLU A 422 -3.56 -4.85 -26.88
CA GLU A 422 -3.84 -3.42 -26.79
C GLU A 422 -2.68 -2.67 -26.13
N LEU A 423 -2.17 -3.18 -25.00
CA LEU A 423 -1.05 -2.59 -24.29
C LEU A 423 0.27 -2.71 -25.08
N ALA A 424 0.48 -3.83 -25.78
CA ALA A 424 1.63 -3.98 -26.67
C ALA A 424 1.60 -2.98 -27.83
N ALA A 425 0.42 -2.66 -28.38
CA ALA A 425 0.27 -1.62 -29.42
C ALA A 425 0.61 -0.21 -28.90
N ARG A 426 0.53 0.00 -27.58
CA ARG A 426 0.97 1.22 -26.87
C ARG A 426 2.44 1.15 -26.43
N GLY A 427 3.17 0.08 -26.79
CA GLY A 427 4.58 -0.11 -26.46
C GLY A 427 4.84 -0.72 -25.08
N ILE A 428 3.81 -1.18 -24.37
CA ILE A 428 3.88 -1.71 -23.01
C ILE A 428 3.91 -3.24 -23.06
N LEU A 429 4.97 -3.86 -22.57
CA LEU A 429 5.11 -5.31 -22.56
C LEU A 429 4.56 -5.90 -21.26
N ILE A 430 3.53 -6.74 -21.36
CA ILE A 430 2.96 -7.45 -20.21
C ILE A 430 3.47 -8.89 -20.17
N ARG A 431 3.88 -9.34 -18.99
CA ARG A 431 4.15 -10.76 -18.70
C ARG A 431 3.36 -11.21 -17.48
N SER A 432 2.65 -12.31 -17.63
CA SER A 432 1.85 -12.91 -16.56
C SER A 432 1.65 -14.39 -16.84
N PRO A 433 1.61 -15.25 -15.82
CA PRO A 433 1.23 -16.65 -15.99
C PRO A 433 -0.29 -16.81 -16.17
N SER A 434 -1.09 -15.74 -15.99
CA SER A 434 -2.54 -15.79 -15.90
C SER A 434 -3.23 -14.76 -16.79
N MET A 435 -3.71 -15.20 -17.96
CA MET A 435 -4.57 -14.34 -18.81
C MET A 435 -5.86 -13.93 -18.10
N ARG A 436 -6.35 -14.78 -17.18
CA ARG A 436 -7.48 -14.43 -16.32
C ARG A 436 -7.13 -13.27 -15.39
N GLY A 437 -5.97 -13.31 -14.74
CA GLY A 437 -5.48 -12.24 -13.87
C GLY A 437 -5.33 -10.93 -14.63
N ILE A 438 -4.84 -10.98 -15.89
CA ILE A 438 -4.79 -9.80 -16.75
C ILE A 438 -6.19 -9.20 -16.97
N ALA A 439 -7.21 -10.02 -17.24
CA ALA A 439 -8.57 -9.51 -17.44
C ALA A 439 -9.17 -8.92 -16.15
N GLU A 440 -8.92 -9.54 -14.99
CA GLU A 440 -9.38 -9.03 -13.68
C GLU A 440 -8.80 -7.65 -13.34
N GLU A 441 -7.59 -7.38 -13.85
CA GLU A 441 -6.78 -6.19 -13.55
C GLU A 441 -6.64 -5.25 -14.75
N ALA A 442 -7.52 -5.37 -15.75
CA ALA A 442 -7.54 -4.49 -16.91
C ALA A 442 -7.61 -3.00 -16.50
N PRO A 443 -6.93 -2.08 -17.22
CA PRO A 443 -6.91 -0.66 -16.86
C PRO A 443 -8.30 -0.05 -16.62
N GLY A 444 -9.30 -0.41 -17.43
CA GLY A 444 -10.67 0.09 -17.29
C GLY A 444 -11.45 -0.45 -16.07
N ALA A 445 -10.89 -1.38 -15.30
CA ALA A 445 -11.49 -1.87 -14.05
C ALA A 445 -11.16 -0.98 -12.83
N TYR A 446 -10.38 0.07 -13.05
CA TYR A 446 -9.89 1.02 -12.05
C TYR A 446 -10.38 2.43 -12.38
N LYS A 447 -10.33 3.33 -11.39
CA LYS A 447 -10.54 4.77 -11.61
C LYS A 447 -9.34 5.36 -12.38
N ASP A 448 -9.46 6.59 -12.87
CA ASP A 448 -8.30 7.31 -13.38
C ASP A 448 -7.39 7.73 -12.22
N VAL A 449 -6.21 7.13 -12.16
CA VAL A 449 -5.18 7.44 -11.16
C VAL A 449 -4.75 8.91 -11.21
N SER A 450 -4.83 9.57 -12.36
CA SER A 450 -4.50 10.99 -12.50
C SER A 450 -5.50 11.84 -11.73
N GLU A 451 -6.80 11.55 -11.84
CA GLU A 451 -7.86 12.26 -11.10
C GLU A 451 -7.73 12.04 -9.58
N VAL A 452 -7.41 10.81 -9.16
CA VAL A 452 -7.14 10.49 -7.75
C VAL A 452 -5.97 11.31 -7.21
N VAL A 453 -4.87 11.38 -7.96
CA VAL A 453 -3.66 12.11 -7.57
C VAL A 453 -3.89 13.61 -7.58
N ASP A 454 -4.63 14.13 -8.55
CA ASP A 454 -5.01 15.54 -8.62
C ASP A 454 -5.88 15.93 -7.42
N ALA A 455 -6.86 15.10 -7.06
CA ALA A 455 -7.67 15.30 -5.86
C ALA A 455 -6.82 15.29 -4.57
N ALA A 456 -5.83 14.39 -4.47
CA ALA A 456 -4.95 14.33 -3.31
C ALA A 456 -4.04 15.57 -3.18
N ASP A 457 -3.53 16.10 -4.30
CA ASP A 457 -2.71 17.32 -4.32
C ASP A 457 -3.55 18.57 -4.06
N ASP A 458 -4.72 18.69 -4.67
CA ASP A 458 -5.64 19.80 -4.44
C ASP A 458 -6.13 19.84 -2.99
N ALA A 459 -6.42 18.68 -2.39
CA ALA A 459 -6.76 18.52 -0.97
C ALA A 459 -5.55 18.65 -0.01
N LYS A 460 -4.33 18.82 -0.53
CA LYS A 460 -3.08 18.95 0.27
C LYS A 460 -2.72 17.74 1.11
N LEU A 461 -3.19 16.55 0.72
CA LEU A 461 -2.81 15.28 1.35
C LEU A 461 -1.37 14.85 1.01
N ALA A 462 -0.95 15.13 -0.22
CA ALA A 462 0.43 14.98 -0.68
C ALA A 462 0.59 15.77 -1.98
N ARG A 463 1.78 16.32 -2.24
CA ARG A 463 2.05 17.16 -3.41
C ARG A 463 2.66 16.34 -4.55
N LYS A 464 2.23 16.55 -5.80
CA LYS A 464 2.79 15.88 -6.97
C LYS A 464 4.28 16.19 -7.16
N VAL A 465 5.07 15.16 -7.45
CA VAL A 465 6.50 15.30 -7.79
C VAL A 465 6.76 14.82 -9.22
N ALA A 466 6.34 13.61 -9.58
CA ALA A 466 6.59 13.06 -10.90
C ALA A 466 5.47 12.12 -11.38
N ARG A 467 5.26 12.10 -12.70
CA ARG A 467 4.41 11.12 -13.41
C ARG A 467 5.30 10.08 -14.08
N LEU A 468 4.92 8.82 -13.93
CA LEU A 468 5.62 7.66 -14.47
C LEU A 468 4.72 6.93 -15.46
N GLU A 469 5.27 6.40 -16.55
CA GLU A 469 4.54 5.54 -17.49
C GLU A 469 5.20 4.15 -17.62
N PRO A 470 4.41 3.07 -17.60
CA PRO A 470 4.95 1.71 -17.68
C PRO A 470 5.45 1.38 -19.08
N LEU A 471 6.58 0.68 -19.14
CA LEU A 471 7.18 0.12 -20.36
C LEU A 471 7.14 -1.41 -20.35
N VAL A 472 7.32 -2.01 -19.17
CA VAL A 472 7.23 -3.44 -18.92
C VAL A 472 6.47 -3.66 -17.61
N CYS A 473 5.54 -4.61 -17.58
CA CYS A 473 4.81 -5.00 -16.37
C CYS A 473 4.79 -6.54 -16.24
N VAL A 474 5.40 -7.03 -15.17
CA VAL A 474 5.31 -8.43 -14.72
C VAL A 474 4.25 -8.51 -13.63
N LYS A 475 3.26 -9.39 -13.80
CA LYS A 475 2.20 -9.60 -12.78
C LYS A 475 1.84 -11.08 -12.64
N GLY A 476 1.11 -11.39 -11.57
CA GLY A 476 0.60 -12.75 -11.30
C GLY A 476 -0.68 -13.14 -12.00
#